data_AF-S9U9H8-F1
#
_entry.id   AF-S9U9H8-F1
#
_cell.length_a   1.000
_cell.length_b   1.000
_cell.length_c   1.000
_cell.angle_alpha   90.00
_cell.angle_beta   90.00
_cell.angle_gamma   90.00
#
_symmetry.space_group_name_H-M   'P 1'
#
loop_
_entity.id
_entity.type
_entity.pdbx_description
1 polymer ?
#
loop_
_entity_poly.entity_id
_entity_poly.type
_entity_poly.pdbx_seq_one_letter_code
_entity_poly.pdbx_strand_id
1 'polypeptide(L)'
;MFKRSCTWSSYQRGGWSPGSKHQKHMSMNPTLFLYRFPGPRGPGPYTMKYWWTLGCFPSGIQVPFRLHEFLATYQQEHVPIEVEEWLHCFVKDPVQSLEEAVDDLFLEMENMPALEEAKGYSMNEHSVKKLLKPLKKFEEQLGIHVPASGVRSALGSAKLREKVLDDLYDYKEAIKANGSTPHRRYAKENMELLDLQSSDKPLLEDNSNKGQISETLGKTVGAIMSPPLDTAKDERKLIQLLTSFAEGCVRKENHADAFSLLSSSLAFAHDDETRSIVHANVAASAILDGQFKEGEYHGRESALLATAAQKTTSGSRGYALWATAVAYQDDFERAERIIDDALEIYTGDQQLLQAKEQIKTAMTANKHMSPSLRGSRMPLKSQQARGLYQGSGRLFDNEFDWAVFKNKLYPSKMDPRTNEMGSVFRRVGDLGGHISTSRSTEIL
;
A
#
# COMPACT_ATOMS: atom_id res chain seq x y z
N MET A 1 -27.56 -58.03 -65.13
CA MET A 1 -28.10 -57.18 -64.04
C MET A 1 -27.10 -57.15 -62.89
N PHE A 2 -26.23 -56.14 -62.81
CA PHE A 2 -25.35 -55.95 -61.64
C PHE A 2 -26.09 -55.11 -60.60
N LYS A 3 -26.52 -55.73 -59.49
CA LYS A 3 -26.99 -55.01 -58.30
C LYS A 3 -25.77 -54.36 -57.63
N ARG A 4 -25.61 -53.05 -57.78
CA ARG A 4 -24.66 -52.26 -56.99
C ARG A 4 -25.12 -52.27 -55.52
N SER A 5 -24.41 -52.99 -54.67
CA SER A 5 -24.54 -52.84 -53.22
C SER A 5 -23.97 -51.48 -52.82
N CYS A 6 -24.85 -50.48 -52.68
CA CYS A 6 -24.48 -49.20 -52.10
C CYS A 6 -24.33 -49.42 -50.58
N THR A 7 -23.11 -49.45 -50.07
CA THR A 7 -22.83 -49.40 -48.63
C THR A 7 -23.01 -47.95 -48.16
N TRP A 8 -24.12 -47.66 -47.49
CA TRP A 8 -24.36 -46.36 -46.87
C TRP A 8 -23.59 -46.26 -45.56
N SER A 9 -22.32 -45.86 -45.63
CA SER A 9 -21.52 -45.50 -44.46
C SER A 9 -21.91 -44.10 -43.98
N SER A 10 -22.43 -43.99 -42.76
CA SER A 10 -22.72 -42.69 -42.15
C SER A 10 -21.43 -42.01 -41.67
N TYR A 11 -20.75 -41.29 -42.58
CA TYR A 11 -19.52 -40.57 -42.23
C TYR A 11 -19.76 -39.31 -41.37
N GLN A 12 -21.00 -38.82 -41.31
CA GLN A 12 -21.40 -37.63 -40.54
C GLN A 12 -22.21 -38.05 -39.31
N ARG A 13 -21.65 -37.89 -38.11
CA ARG A 13 -22.24 -38.35 -36.84
C ARG A 13 -22.92 -37.25 -36.01
N GLY A 14 -23.03 -36.03 -36.54
CA GLY A 14 -23.67 -34.90 -35.85
C GLY A 14 -23.95 -33.73 -36.77
N GLY A 15 -24.14 -32.54 -36.18
CA GLY A 15 -24.41 -31.31 -36.91
C GLY A 15 -23.32 -30.93 -37.93
N TRP A 16 -23.69 -30.17 -38.95
CA TRP A 16 -22.77 -29.76 -40.02
C TRP A 16 -21.83 -28.63 -39.60
N SER A 17 -22.26 -27.78 -38.67
CA SER A 17 -21.51 -26.59 -38.22
C SER A 17 -20.19 -26.93 -37.52
N PRO A 18 -19.08 -26.21 -37.73
CA PRO A 18 -17.78 -26.51 -37.10
C PRO A 18 -17.81 -26.68 -35.58
N GLY A 19 -18.74 -26.00 -34.88
CA GLY A 19 -18.91 -26.11 -33.43
C GLY A 19 -19.56 -27.40 -32.92
N SER A 20 -20.00 -28.31 -33.80
CA SER A 20 -20.56 -29.59 -33.39
C SER A 20 -19.47 -30.55 -32.88
N LYS A 21 -19.70 -31.20 -31.74
CA LYS A 21 -18.72 -32.07 -31.07
C LYS A 21 -18.40 -33.38 -31.82
N HIS A 22 -19.33 -33.92 -32.61
CA HIS A 22 -19.18 -35.25 -33.21
C HIS A 22 -18.24 -35.26 -34.42
N GLN A 23 -17.67 -36.44 -34.70
CA GLN A 23 -16.77 -36.66 -35.83
C GLN A 23 -17.45 -36.38 -37.18
N LYS A 24 -16.66 -35.83 -38.09
CA LYS A 24 -17.01 -35.51 -39.48
C LYS A 24 -15.94 -36.05 -40.41
N HIS A 25 -16.26 -36.13 -41.70
CA HIS A 25 -15.33 -36.58 -42.73
C HIS A 25 -15.21 -35.56 -43.86
N MET A 26 -13.98 -35.32 -44.33
CA MET A 26 -13.66 -34.29 -45.32
C MET A 26 -14.39 -34.49 -46.67
N SER A 27 -14.68 -35.74 -47.05
CA SER A 27 -15.45 -36.02 -48.29
C SER A 27 -16.93 -35.67 -48.19
N MET A 28 -17.53 -35.69 -47.00
CA MET A 28 -18.94 -35.37 -46.79
C MET A 28 -19.14 -33.92 -46.35
N ASN A 29 -18.28 -33.39 -45.49
CA ASN A 29 -18.38 -32.05 -44.94
C ASN A 29 -16.99 -31.39 -44.93
N PRO A 30 -16.55 -30.83 -46.07
CA PRO A 30 -15.26 -30.15 -46.16
C PRO A 30 -15.31 -28.83 -45.38
N THR A 31 -14.35 -28.64 -44.47
CA THR A 31 -14.24 -27.42 -43.64
C THR A 31 -12.87 -26.78 -43.78
N LEU A 32 -12.81 -25.45 -43.79
CA LEU A 32 -11.56 -24.70 -43.70
C LEU A 32 -10.81 -25.01 -42.38
N PHE A 33 -9.50 -24.77 -42.35
CA PHE A 33 -8.70 -24.96 -41.14
C PHE A 33 -9.02 -23.88 -40.09
N LEU A 34 -9.87 -24.23 -39.13
CA LEU A 34 -10.24 -23.38 -38.00
C LEU A 34 -9.48 -23.83 -36.75
N TYR A 35 -8.29 -23.26 -36.50
CA TYR A 35 -7.45 -23.67 -35.36
C TYR A 35 -8.18 -23.55 -34.02
N ARG A 36 -8.77 -22.38 -33.75
CA ARG A 36 -9.58 -22.12 -32.55
C ARG A 36 -10.52 -20.95 -32.80
N PHE A 37 -11.81 -21.13 -32.53
CA PHE A 37 -12.85 -20.13 -32.72
C PHE A 37 -13.80 -20.10 -31.51
N PRO A 38 -14.53 -18.98 -31.27
CA PRO A 38 -15.51 -18.89 -30.20
C PRO A 38 -16.60 -19.96 -30.28
N GLY A 39 -17.03 -20.46 -29.12
CA GLY A 39 -18.14 -21.40 -29.03
C GLY A 39 -19.50 -20.72 -29.12
N PRO A 40 -20.60 -21.50 -29.09
CA PRO A 40 -21.96 -20.97 -29.19
C PRO A 40 -22.39 -20.08 -28.00
N ARG A 41 -21.68 -20.15 -26.87
CA ARG A 41 -21.93 -19.33 -25.67
C ARG A 41 -21.09 -18.06 -25.64
N GLY A 42 -20.32 -17.79 -26.69
CA GLY A 42 -19.42 -16.65 -26.80
C GLY A 42 -17.93 -17.01 -26.68
N PRO A 43 -17.05 -15.99 -26.74
CA PRO A 43 -15.60 -16.15 -26.62
C PRO A 43 -15.20 -16.64 -25.23
N GLY A 44 -14.42 -17.73 -25.17
CA GLY A 44 -13.82 -18.24 -23.93
C GLY A 44 -12.47 -17.57 -23.60
N PRO A 45 -11.87 -17.87 -22.43
CA PRO A 45 -10.62 -17.26 -22.00
C PRO A 45 -9.46 -17.50 -22.98
N TYR A 46 -9.41 -18.68 -23.60
CA TYR A 46 -8.37 -19.00 -24.58
C TYR A 46 -8.48 -18.22 -25.88
N THR A 47 -9.69 -17.92 -26.35
CA THR A 47 -9.89 -17.06 -27.53
C THR A 47 -9.67 -15.60 -27.16
N MET A 48 -10.04 -15.19 -25.95
CA MET A 48 -9.78 -13.83 -25.45
C MET A 48 -8.29 -13.57 -25.22
N LYS A 49 -7.49 -14.57 -24.84
CA LYS A 49 -6.02 -14.42 -24.80
C LYS A 49 -5.49 -13.94 -26.15
N TYR A 50 -5.90 -14.57 -27.25
CA TYR A 50 -5.51 -14.13 -28.60
C TYR A 50 -6.08 -12.76 -28.95
N TRP A 51 -7.34 -12.47 -28.58
CA TRP A 51 -7.90 -11.14 -28.78
C TRP A 51 -7.02 -10.03 -28.19
N TRP A 52 -6.56 -10.21 -26.95
CA TRP A 52 -5.75 -9.21 -26.25
C TRP A 52 -4.27 -9.22 -26.67
N THR A 53 -3.70 -10.35 -27.08
CA THR A 53 -2.28 -10.43 -27.47
C THR A 53 -2.03 -10.24 -28.96
N LEU A 54 -2.87 -10.84 -29.81
CA LEU A 54 -2.75 -10.80 -31.28
C LEU A 54 -3.60 -9.67 -31.89
N GLY A 55 -4.64 -9.21 -31.19
CA GLY A 55 -5.59 -8.21 -31.69
C GLY A 55 -6.81 -8.79 -32.41
N CYS A 56 -6.83 -10.10 -32.65
CA CYS A 56 -7.94 -10.82 -33.28
C CYS A 56 -7.97 -12.30 -32.86
N PHE A 57 -8.99 -13.04 -33.28
CA PHE A 57 -9.04 -14.49 -33.04
C PHE A 57 -8.06 -15.25 -33.95
N PRO A 58 -7.48 -16.37 -33.48
CA PRO A 58 -6.37 -17.04 -34.17
C PRO A 58 -6.80 -17.75 -35.47
N SER A 59 -8.11 -17.86 -35.75
CA SER A 59 -8.60 -18.29 -37.06
C SER A 59 -8.47 -17.24 -38.16
N GLY A 60 -8.30 -15.94 -37.83
CA GLY A 60 -8.13 -14.86 -38.80
C GLY A 60 -9.36 -14.50 -39.65
N ILE A 61 -10.43 -15.31 -39.59
CA ILE A 61 -11.67 -15.09 -40.34
C ILE A 61 -12.55 -14.01 -39.69
N GLN A 62 -12.50 -13.89 -38.36
CA GLN A 62 -13.31 -12.93 -37.63
C GLN A 62 -12.71 -11.53 -37.75
N VAL A 63 -13.56 -10.55 -38.06
CA VAL A 63 -13.18 -9.14 -38.12
C VAL A 63 -13.07 -8.59 -36.69
N PRO A 64 -11.96 -7.94 -36.32
CA PRO A 64 -11.81 -7.34 -35.00
C PRO A 64 -12.74 -6.13 -34.85
N PHE A 65 -13.80 -6.29 -34.07
CA PHE A 65 -14.74 -5.23 -33.73
C PHE A 65 -14.57 -4.79 -32.26
N ARG A 66 -13.77 -3.73 -32.04
CA ARG A 66 -13.42 -3.18 -30.71
C ARG A 66 -14.13 -1.86 -30.41
N LEU A 67 -15.28 -1.60 -31.04
CA LEU A 67 -15.98 -0.32 -30.91
C LEU A 67 -16.38 -0.03 -29.46
N HIS A 68 -16.88 -1.02 -28.71
CA HIS A 68 -17.25 -0.82 -27.31
C HIS A 68 -16.06 -0.48 -26.41
N GLU A 69 -14.89 -1.05 -26.68
CA GLU A 69 -13.66 -0.73 -25.94
C GLU A 69 -13.21 0.70 -26.25
N PHE A 70 -13.24 1.10 -27.53
CA PHE A 70 -12.93 2.46 -27.96
C PHE A 70 -13.88 3.50 -27.33
N LEU A 71 -15.19 3.23 -27.31
CA LEU A 71 -16.18 4.13 -26.70
C LEU A 71 -16.04 4.19 -25.17
N ALA A 72 -15.56 3.12 -24.53
CA ALA A 72 -15.40 3.05 -23.09
C ALA A 72 -14.11 3.72 -22.58
N THR A 73 -13.04 3.75 -23.38
CA THR A 73 -11.76 4.35 -22.99
C THR A 73 -11.49 5.63 -23.79
N TYR A 74 -11.18 5.52 -25.08
CA TYR A 74 -10.76 6.65 -25.91
C TYR A 74 -11.79 7.79 -25.95
N GLN A 75 -13.08 7.47 -26.05
CA GLN A 75 -14.10 8.52 -26.06
C GLN A 75 -14.30 9.16 -24.66
N GLN A 76 -14.11 8.41 -23.57
CA GLN A 76 -14.28 8.94 -22.21
C GLN A 76 -13.07 9.75 -21.75
N GLU A 77 -11.86 9.33 -22.16
CA GLU A 77 -10.60 10.01 -21.87
C GLU A 77 -10.40 11.25 -22.75
N HIS A 78 -11.06 11.32 -23.92
CA HIS A 78 -10.94 12.47 -24.81
C HIS A 78 -11.65 13.69 -24.23
N VAL A 79 -10.86 14.65 -23.78
CA VAL A 79 -11.30 15.98 -23.37
C VAL A 79 -10.64 16.99 -24.33
N PRO A 80 -11.41 17.90 -24.97
CA PRO A 80 -10.82 18.96 -25.79
C PRO A 80 -9.89 19.84 -24.95
N ILE A 81 -8.83 20.36 -25.56
CA ILE A 81 -7.80 21.13 -24.84
C ILE A 81 -8.39 22.36 -24.15
N GLU A 82 -9.37 23.02 -24.79
CA GLU A 82 -10.07 24.17 -24.23
C GLU A 82 -10.92 23.79 -23.03
N VAL A 83 -11.43 22.55 -22.97
CA VAL A 83 -12.18 22.09 -21.80
C VAL A 83 -11.19 21.71 -20.70
N GLU A 84 -10.09 21.01 -21.02
CA GLU A 84 -9.07 20.59 -20.06
C GLU A 84 -8.42 21.78 -19.34
N GLU A 85 -8.03 22.83 -20.08
CA GLU A 85 -7.46 24.06 -19.49
C GLU A 85 -8.40 24.70 -18.47
N TRP A 86 -9.69 24.78 -18.80
CA TRP A 86 -10.69 25.40 -17.94
C TRP A 86 -11.14 24.49 -16.79
N LEU A 87 -11.13 23.16 -16.96
CA LEU A 87 -11.50 22.20 -15.92
C LEU A 87 -10.61 22.37 -14.67
N HIS A 88 -9.33 22.67 -14.85
CA HIS A 88 -8.42 22.97 -13.75
C HIS A 88 -8.81 24.21 -12.94
N CYS A 89 -9.47 25.19 -13.56
CA CYS A 89 -9.97 26.39 -12.88
C CYS A 89 -11.28 26.16 -12.10
N PHE A 90 -12.05 25.12 -12.46
CA PHE A 90 -13.33 24.79 -11.82
C PHE A 90 -13.22 23.65 -10.80
N VAL A 91 -12.00 23.34 -10.33
CA VAL A 91 -11.80 22.43 -9.21
C VAL A 91 -12.47 23.02 -7.97
N LYS A 92 -13.20 22.19 -7.23
CA LYS A 92 -13.88 22.61 -5.98
C LYS A 92 -12.85 23.14 -4.98
N ASP A 93 -13.29 24.05 -4.13
CA ASP A 93 -12.48 24.52 -3.01
C ASP A 93 -12.12 23.33 -2.09
N PRO A 94 -10.82 23.02 -1.91
CA PRO A 94 -10.39 21.87 -1.12
C PRO A 94 -10.81 21.97 0.35
N VAL A 95 -10.90 23.19 0.91
CA VAL A 95 -11.31 23.35 2.33
C VAL A 95 -12.79 23.00 2.50
N GLN A 96 -13.65 23.50 1.61
CA GLN A 96 -15.07 23.17 1.64
C GLN A 96 -15.32 21.69 1.37
N SER A 97 -14.60 21.10 0.41
CA SER A 97 -14.70 19.67 0.11
C SER A 97 -14.24 18.79 1.29
N LEU A 98 -13.24 19.25 2.05
CA LEU A 98 -12.79 18.57 3.27
C LEU A 98 -13.83 18.69 4.40
N GLU A 99 -14.41 19.86 4.61
CA GLU A 99 -15.48 20.06 5.60
C GLU A 99 -16.70 19.18 5.32
N GLU A 100 -17.15 19.13 4.06
CA GLU A 100 -18.24 18.24 3.62
C GLU A 100 -17.90 16.77 3.87
N ALA A 101 -16.66 16.34 3.57
CA ALA A 101 -16.23 14.96 3.78
C ALA A 101 -16.18 14.58 5.26
N VAL A 102 -15.72 15.48 6.14
CA VAL A 102 -15.68 15.28 7.59
C VAL A 102 -17.10 15.28 8.18
N ASP A 103 -17.98 16.16 7.71
CA ASP A 103 -19.38 16.22 8.14
C ASP A 103 -20.14 14.95 7.74
N ASP A 104 -19.99 14.47 6.50
CA ASP A 104 -20.54 13.21 6.01
C ASP A 104 -20.03 12.02 6.85
N LEU A 105 -18.72 11.98 7.14
CA LEU A 105 -18.10 10.90 7.90
C LEU A 105 -18.59 10.88 9.36
N PHE A 106 -18.62 12.04 10.02
CA PHE A 106 -19.08 12.16 11.40
C PHE A 106 -20.52 11.69 11.56
N LEU A 107 -21.42 12.17 10.68
CA LEU A 107 -22.84 11.79 10.69
C LEU A 107 -23.03 10.28 10.56
N GLU A 108 -22.33 9.65 9.61
CA GLU A 108 -22.44 8.20 9.40
C GLU A 108 -21.80 7.39 10.55
N MET A 109 -20.74 7.89 11.19
CA MET A 109 -20.11 7.24 12.34
C MET A 109 -20.99 7.32 13.60
N GLU A 110 -21.65 8.47 13.82
CA GLU A 110 -22.59 8.67 14.92
C GLU A 110 -23.81 7.75 14.78
N ASN A 111 -24.35 7.65 13.56
CA ASN A 111 -25.53 6.82 13.24
C ASN A 111 -25.28 5.30 13.29
N MET A 112 -24.03 4.85 13.45
CA MET A 112 -23.72 3.42 13.56
C MET A 112 -24.19 2.87 14.91
N PRO A 113 -24.94 1.75 14.94
CA PRO A 113 -25.37 1.15 16.20
C PRO A 113 -24.18 0.69 17.04
N ALA A 114 -24.29 0.82 18.36
CA ALA A 114 -23.31 0.28 19.29
C ALA A 114 -23.42 -1.26 19.31
N LEU A 115 -22.29 -1.93 19.50
CA LEU A 115 -22.27 -3.39 19.60
C LEU A 115 -22.95 -3.81 20.90
N GLU A 116 -23.99 -4.62 20.81
CA GLU A 116 -24.64 -5.20 21.99
C GLU A 116 -23.75 -6.29 22.62
N GLU A 117 -23.56 -6.23 23.94
CA GLU A 117 -22.82 -7.25 24.68
C GLU A 117 -23.71 -8.46 24.94
N ALA A 118 -23.54 -9.52 24.14
CA ALA A 118 -24.19 -10.80 24.39
C ALA A 118 -23.40 -11.66 25.41
N LYS A 119 -24.11 -12.38 26.27
CA LYS A 119 -23.50 -13.33 27.21
C LYS A 119 -23.32 -14.70 26.54
N GLY A 120 -22.11 -15.25 26.57
CA GLY A 120 -21.81 -16.62 26.13
C GLY A 120 -21.33 -16.77 24.68
N TYR A 121 -21.36 -15.71 23.87
CA TYR A 121 -20.78 -15.68 22.53
C TYR A 121 -20.41 -14.24 22.14
N SER A 122 -19.47 -14.08 21.20
CA SER A 122 -19.13 -12.77 20.64
C SER A 122 -20.13 -12.38 19.55
N MET A 123 -20.76 -11.21 19.69
CA MET A 123 -21.59 -10.66 18.62
C MET A 123 -20.72 -10.29 17.40
N ASN A 124 -21.27 -10.52 16.22
CA ASN A 124 -20.64 -10.08 14.99
C ASN A 124 -20.69 -8.55 14.91
N GLU A 125 -19.53 -7.93 14.72
CA GLU A 125 -19.45 -6.49 14.48
C GLU A 125 -20.30 -6.06 13.29
N HIS A 126 -20.93 -4.89 13.38
CA HIS A 126 -21.71 -4.33 12.30
C HIS A 126 -20.86 -4.08 11.04
N SER A 127 -21.52 -4.13 9.88
CA SER A 127 -20.87 -3.92 8.59
C SER A 127 -20.70 -2.42 8.30
N VAL A 128 -19.51 -2.01 7.89
CA VAL A 128 -19.09 -0.61 7.65
C VAL A 128 -19.43 -0.11 6.23
N LYS A 129 -20.40 -0.74 5.54
CA LYS A 129 -20.69 -0.48 4.11
C LYS A 129 -21.04 0.98 3.81
N LYS A 130 -21.80 1.63 4.69
CA LYS A 130 -22.22 3.03 4.52
C LYS A 130 -21.06 4.00 4.67
N LEU A 131 -20.09 3.66 5.53
CA LEU A 131 -18.91 4.47 5.82
C LEU A 131 -17.85 4.44 4.71
N LEU A 132 -17.83 3.44 3.83
CA LEU A 132 -16.81 3.33 2.78
C LEU A 132 -16.79 4.53 1.82
N LYS A 133 -17.95 5.11 1.49
CA LYS A 133 -18.02 6.27 0.59
C LYS A 133 -17.52 7.56 1.27
N PRO A 134 -18.00 7.95 2.47
CA PRO A 134 -17.43 9.06 3.22
C PRO A 134 -15.95 8.90 3.52
N LEU A 135 -15.52 7.69 3.93
CA LEU A 135 -14.12 7.40 4.21
C LEU A 135 -13.24 7.65 2.98
N LYS A 136 -13.67 7.17 1.80
CA LYS A 136 -12.92 7.40 0.56
C LYS A 136 -12.81 8.89 0.22
N LYS A 137 -13.87 9.69 0.42
CA LYS A 137 -13.79 11.15 0.24
C LYS A 137 -12.77 11.77 1.21
N PHE A 138 -12.82 11.39 2.48
CA PHE A 138 -11.88 11.86 3.51
C PHE A 138 -10.43 11.49 3.17
N GLU A 139 -10.19 10.25 2.73
CA GLU A 139 -8.90 9.76 2.24
C GLU A 139 -8.37 10.57 1.05
N GLU A 140 -9.22 10.83 0.05
CA GLU A 140 -8.87 11.60 -1.14
C GLU A 140 -8.51 13.07 -0.81
N GLN A 141 -9.21 13.69 0.15
CA GLN A 141 -8.94 15.09 0.53
C GLN A 141 -7.67 15.26 1.37
N LEU A 142 -7.34 14.29 2.24
CA LEU A 142 -6.15 14.37 3.10
C LEU A 142 -4.92 13.67 2.53
N GLY A 143 -5.08 12.86 1.47
CA GLY A 143 -4.00 12.07 0.89
C GLY A 143 -3.54 10.91 1.78
N ILE A 144 -4.42 10.40 2.65
CA ILE A 144 -4.14 9.31 3.60
C ILE A 144 -5.01 8.12 3.24
N HIS A 145 -4.52 6.89 3.43
CA HIS A 145 -5.36 5.69 3.33
C HIS A 145 -5.76 5.20 4.71
N VAL A 146 -7.07 5.06 4.99
CA VAL A 146 -7.59 4.61 6.28
C VAL A 146 -8.16 3.19 6.15
N PRO A 147 -7.57 2.19 6.82
CA PRO A 147 -8.03 0.82 6.73
C PRO A 147 -9.42 0.64 7.35
N ALA A 148 -10.38 0.15 6.54
CA ALA A 148 -11.75 -0.10 6.99
C ALA A 148 -11.84 -1.13 8.14
N SER A 149 -10.87 -2.04 8.23
CA SER A 149 -10.74 -3.01 9.32
C SER A 149 -10.50 -2.32 10.67
N GLY A 150 -9.62 -1.31 10.69
CA GLY A 150 -9.35 -0.46 11.84
C GLY A 150 -10.57 0.33 12.27
N VAL A 151 -11.23 1.02 11.33
CA VAL A 151 -12.46 1.79 11.60
C VAL A 151 -13.56 0.91 12.21
N ARG A 152 -13.78 -0.29 11.65
CA ARG A 152 -14.77 -1.24 12.16
C ARG A 152 -14.51 -1.62 13.61
N SER A 153 -13.26 -1.94 13.93
CA SER A 153 -12.86 -2.37 15.27
C SER A 153 -12.82 -1.23 16.30
N ALA A 154 -12.47 -0.02 15.87
CA ALA A 154 -12.50 1.18 16.70
C ALA A 154 -13.95 1.51 17.10
N LEU A 155 -14.88 1.47 16.14
CA LEU A 155 -16.31 1.67 16.40
C LEU A 155 -16.96 0.53 17.20
N GLY A 156 -16.43 -0.69 17.10
CA GLY A 156 -16.90 -1.85 17.86
C GLY A 156 -16.58 -1.81 19.34
N SER A 157 -15.59 -1.01 19.76
CA SER A 157 -15.22 -0.85 21.17
C SER A 157 -15.76 0.45 21.74
N ALA A 158 -16.55 0.39 22.81
CA ALA A 158 -17.15 1.57 23.44
C ALA A 158 -16.11 2.69 23.74
N LYS A 159 -14.98 2.33 24.36
CA LYS A 159 -13.92 3.29 24.73
C LYS A 159 -13.23 3.94 23.53
N LEU A 160 -13.03 3.19 22.44
CA LEU A 160 -12.40 3.76 21.24
C LEU A 160 -13.41 4.54 20.41
N ARG A 161 -14.66 4.09 20.36
CA ARG A 161 -15.75 4.79 19.69
C ARG A 161 -15.92 6.20 20.25
N GLU A 162 -15.98 6.36 21.57
CA GLU A 162 -16.09 7.67 22.22
C GLU A 162 -14.91 8.56 21.82
N LYS A 163 -13.67 8.10 22.01
CA LYS A 163 -12.47 8.86 21.63
C LYS A 163 -12.45 9.27 20.17
N VAL A 164 -12.82 8.35 19.27
CA VAL A 164 -12.83 8.61 17.82
C VAL A 164 -13.88 9.65 17.44
N LEU A 165 -15.07 9.61 18.06
CA LEU A 165 -16.11 10.60 17.81
C LEU A 165 -15.70 11.97 18.37
N ASP A 166 -15.12 12.00 19.57
CA ASP A 166 -14.61 13.22 20.21
C ASP A 166 -13.48 13.86 19.36
N ASP A 167 -12.48 13.07 18.96
CA ASP A 167 -11.35 13.57 18.17
C ASP A 167 -11.78 14.03 16.76
N LEU A 168 -12.76 13.35 16.15
CA LEU A 168 -13.31 13.75 14.85
C LEU A 168 -14.15 15.04 14.97
N TYR A 169 -14.90 15.19 16.05
CA TYR A 169 -15.65 16.41 16.34
C TYR A 169 -14.73 17.61 16.58
N ASP A 170 -13.69 17.43 17.41
CA ASP A 170 -12.67 18.44 17.66
C ASP A 170 -11.91 18.84 16.38
N TYR A 171 -11.61 17.85 15.52
CA TYR A 171 -10.97 18.10 14.23
C TYR A 171 -11.87 18.93 13.30
N LYS A 172 -13.16 18.58 13.24
CA LYS A 172 -14.18 19.33 12.51
C LYS A 172 -14.29 20.77 12.98
N GLU A 173 -14.36 21.01 14.29
CA GLU A 173 -14.40 22.37 14.84
C GLU A 173 -13.12 23.14 14.55
N ALA A 174 -11.95 22.49 14.64
CA ALA A 174 -10.67 23.11 14.35
C ALA A 174 -10.55 23.56 12.89
N ILE A 175 -11.03 22.76 11.93
CA ILE A 175 -11.09 23.14 10.50
C ILE A 175 -12.02 24.33 10.31
N LYS A 176 -13.25 24.29 10.87
CA LYS A 176 -14.22 25.37 10.72
C LYS A 176 -13.73 26.70 11.31
N ALA A 177 -12.94 26.65 12.37
CA ALA A 177 -12.41 27.84 13.02
C ALA A 177 -11.19 28.44 12.30
N ASN A 178 -10.25 27.60 11.85
CA ASN A 178 -8.91 28.06 11.42
C ASN A 178 -8.55 27.68 9.97
N GLY A 179 -9.42 26.97 9.26
CA GLY A 179 -9.12 26.31 8.00
C GLY A 179 -8.19 25.11 8.17
N SER A 180 -7.74 24.54 7.05
CA SER A 180 -6.85 23.37 7.04
C SER A 180 -5.37 23.77 7.12
N THR A 181 -4.67 23.40 8.20
CA THR A 181 -3.24 23.67 8.36
C THR A 181 -2.35 22.93 7.34
N PRO A 182 -2.58 21.63 7.02
CA PRO A 182 -1.78 20.93 6.02
C PRO A 182 -1.79 21.62 4.65
N HIS A 183 -2.95 22.08 4.20
CA HIS A 183 -3.08 22.83 2.95
C HIS A 183 -2.31 24.16 2.99
N ARG A 184 -2.32 24.87 4.13
CA ARG A 184 -1.56 26.11 4.31
C ARG A 184 -0.04 25.86 4.28
N ARG A 185 0.45 24.77 4.88
CA ARG A 185 1.87 24.37 4.80
C ARG A 185 2.28 24.06 3.37
N TYR A 186 1.51 23.23 2.68
CA TYR A 186 1.78 22.87 1.30
C TYR A 186 1.76 24.09 0.36
N ALA A 187 0.79 25.00 0.55
CA ALA A 187 0.75 26.25 -0.20
C ALA A 187 1.97 27.14 0.09
N LYS A 188 2.40 27.25 1.35
CA LYS A 188 3.59 28.02 1.73
C LYS A 188 4.86 27.46 1.09
N GLU A 189 5.08 26.15 1.17
CA GLU A 189 6.24 25.50 0.55
C GLU A 189 6.28 25.74 -0.97
N ASN A 190 5.13 25.63 -1.65
CA ASN A 190 5.05 25.89 -3.09
C ASN A 190 5.31 27.37 -3.44
N MET A 191 4.82 28.31 -2.62
CA MET A 191 5.07 29.74 -2.83
C MET A 191 6.56 30.08 -2.61
N GLU A 192 7.19 29.52 -1.57
CA GLU A 192 8.64 29.69 -1.33
C GLU A 192 9.48 29.11 -2.48
N LEU A 193 9.08 27.97 -3.05
CA LEU A 193 9.73 27.39 -4.24
C LEU A 193 9.59 28.28 -5.48
N LEU A 194 8.42 28.90 -5.69
CA LEU A 194 8.18 29.82 -6.80
C LEU A 194 8.99 31.11 -6.65
N ASP A 195 9.10 31.65 -5.43
CA ASP A 195 9.89 32.84 -5.14
C ASP A 195 11.39 32.59 -5.41
N LEU A 196 11.91 31.41 -5.04
CA LEU A 196 13.28 31.00 -5.35
C LEU A 196 13.53 30.92 -6.88
N GLN A 197 12.59 30.37 -7.65
CA GLN A 197 12.71 30.34 -9.12
C GLN A 197 12.59 31.72 -9.78
N SER A 198 11.89 32.65 -9.16
CA SER A 198 11.75 34.02 -9.64
C SER A 198 12.98 34.89 -9.37
N SER A 199 13.77 34.56 -8.33
CA SER A 199 14.99 35.30 -7.94
C SER A 199 16.16 35.17 -8.94
N ASP A 200 16.09 34.23 -9.89
CA ASP A 200 17.07 34.07 -10.98
C ASP A 200 16.75 34.91 -12.23
N LYS A 201 15.67 35.71 -12.23
CA LYS A 201 15.38 36.68 -13.29
C LYS A 201 15.43 38.10 -12.71
N PRO A 202 16.27 39.01 -13.23
CA PRO A 202 16.25 40.40 -12.80
C PRO A 202 14.86 40.98 -13.13
N LEU A 203 14.11 41.33 -12.08
CA LEU A 203 12.85 42.04 -12.18
C LEU A 203 13.07 43.34 -12.96
N LEU A 204 12.44 43.44 -14.13
CA LEU A 204 12.17 44.73 -14.77
C LEU A 204 11.24 45.51 -13.82
N GLU A 205 11.73 46.64 -13.33
CA GLU A 205 10.98 47.56 -12.48
C GLU A 205 9.85 48.24 -13.28
N ASP A 206 8.68 47.59 -13.36
CA ASP A 206 7.45 48.32 -13.73
C ASP A 206 6.91 49.05 -12.49
N ASN A 207 7.40 50.28 -12.36
CA ASN A 207 6.88 51.32 -11.49
C ASN A 207 5.51 51.79 -11.98
N SER A 208 4.42 51.13 -11.57
CA SER A 208 3.16 51.84 -11.29
C SER A 208 2.17 50.94 -10.53
N ASN A 209 1.70 51.45 -9.39
CA ASN A 209 0.58 50.92 -8.59
C ASN A 209 0.83 49.64 -7.76
N LYS A 210 1.97 49.54 -7.07
CA LYS A 210 2.01 48.77 -5.81
C LYS A 210 1.28 49.59 -4.74
N GLY A 211 -0.01 49.32 -4.57
CA GLY A 211 -0.74 49.82 -3.40
C GLY A 211 0.02 49.42 -2.14
N GLN A 212 0.37 50.40 -1.30
CA GLN A 212 0.99 50.17 0.00
C GLN A 212 -0.01 49.40 0.87
N ILE A 213 0.00 48.07 0.79
CA ILE A 213 -0.48 47.22 1.88
C ILE A 213 0.42 47.61 3.05
N SER A 214 -0.16 48.19 4.12
CA SER A 214 0.66 48.60 5.26
C SER A 214 1.47 47.39 5.72
N GLU A 215 2.76 47.56 6.00
CA GLU A 215 3.62 46.45 6.45
C GLU A 215 3.02 45.71 7.65
N THR A 216 2.21 46.39 8.45
CA THR A 216 1.45 45.82 9.55
C THR A 216 0.34 44.88 9.08
N LEU A 217 -0.41 45.22 8.02
CA LEU A 217 -1.44 44.37 7.44
C LEU A 217 -0.84 43.21 6.65
N GLY A 218 0.28 43.44 5.97
CA GLY A 218 1.08 42.38 5.34
C GLY A 218 1.66 41.40 6.35
N LYS A 219 2.12 41.88 7.51
CA LYS A 219 2.60 41.03 8.62
C LYS A 219 1.46 40.31 9.34
N THR A 220 0.28 40.93 9.52
CA THR A 220 -0.86 40.25 10.17
C THR A 220 -1.53 39.25 9.24
N VAL A 221 -1.75 39.58 7.97
CA VAL A 221 -2.23 38.64 6.95
C VAL A 221 -1.20 37.55 6.74
N GLY A 222 0.09 37.90 6.67
CA GLY A 222 1.20 36.95 6.62
C GLY A 222 1.22 36.01 7.82
N ALA A 223 1.01 36.52 9.05
CA ALA A 223 0.98 35.71 10.27
C ALA A 223 -0.29 34.85 10.41
N ILE A 224 -1.43 35.30 9.90
CA ILE A 224 -2.70 34.54 9.89
C ILE A 224 -2.68 33.46 8.80
N MET A 225 -2.03 33.74 7.67
CA MET A 225 -1.90 32.81 6.54
C MET A 225 -0.70 31.87 6.69
N SER A 226 0.35 32.24 7.42
CA SER A 226 1.49 31.37 7.67
C SER A 226 1.13 30.33 8.75
N PRO A 227 1.27 29.04 8.47
CA PRO A 227 1.04 28.00 9.47
C PRO A 227 2.06 28.13 10.62
N PRO A 228 1.70 27.75 11.85
CA PRO A 228 2.64 27.67 12.96
C PRO A 228 3.79 26.70 12.61
N LEU A 229 5.01 26.97 13.09
CA LEU A 229 6.12 26.04 12.92
C LEU A 229 5.82 24.70 13.61
N ASP A 230 5.22 24.76 14.79
CA ASP A 230 4.81 23.62 15.59
C ASP A 230 3.52 22.97 15.06
N THR A 231 3.23 21.74 15.50
CA THR A 231 2.01 21.01 15.14
C THR A 231 0.76 21.78 15.60
N ALA A 232 -0.13 22.11 14.66
CA ALA A 232 -1.36 22.84 14.97
C ALA A 232 -2.41 21.94 15.66
N LYS A 233 -3.48 22.55 16.19
CA LYS A 233 -4.54 21.84 16.92
C LYS A 233 -5.28 20.83 16.04
N ASP A 234 -5.57 21.19 14.79
CA ASP A 234 -6.20 20.33 13.79
C ASP A 234 -5.29 19.15 13.43
N GLU A 235 -4.01 19.39 13.15
CA GLU A 235 -3.01 18.35 12.89
C GLU A 235 -2.86 17.38 14.07
N ARG A 236 -2.79 17.89 15.30
CA ARG A 236 -2.69 17.07 16.51
C ARG A 236 -3.92 16.18 16.67
N LYS A 237 -5.12 16.69 16.40
CA LYS A 237 -6.38 15.94 16.47
C LYS A 237 -6.49 14.91 15.37
N LEU A 238 -6.05 15.24 14.15
CA LEU A 238 -5.95 14.28 13.06
C LEU A 238 -5.00 13.12 13.41
N ILE A 239 -3.82 13.42 13.96
CA ILE A 239 -2.87 12.38 14.42
C ILE A 239 -3.52 11.50 15.49
N GLN A 240 -4.21 12.09 16.47
CA GLN A 240 -4.91 11.33 17.51
C GLN A 240 -6.00 10.41 16.93
N LEU A 241 -6.80 10.91 15.99
CA LEU A 241 -7.80 10.13 15.27
C LEU A 241 -7.16 8.94 14.53
N LEU A 242 -6.09 9.18 13.77
CA LEU A 242 -5.36 8.14 13.03
C LEU A 242 -4.73 7.11 13.98
N THR A 243 -4.20 7.54 15.13
CA THR A 243 -3.68 6.62 16.14
C THR A 243 -4.78 5.74 16.74
N SER A 244 -5.99 6.25 16.92
CA SER A 244 -7.15 5.48 17.39
C SER A 244 -7.59 4.44 16.35
N PHE A 245 -7.56 4.78 15.06
CA PHE A 245 -7.80 3.82 13.98
C PHE A 245 -6.70 2.75 13.90
N ALA A 246 -5.44 3.13 14.10
CA ALA A 246 -4.32 2.18 14.16
C ALA A 246 -4.42 1.24 15.36
N GLU A 247 -4.86 1.74 16.54
CA GLU A 247 -5.15 0.88 17.70
C GLU A 247 -6.24 -0.14 17.36
N GLY A 248 -7.27 0.26 16.61
CA GLY A 248 -8.27 -0.64 16.05
C GLY A 248 -7.63 -1.75 15.19
N CYS A 249 -6.77 -1.37 14.23
CA CYS A 249 -6.06 -2.34 13.38
C CYS A 249 -5.25 -3.35 14.20
N VAL A 250 -4.54 -2.89 15.23
CA VAL A 250 -3.77 -3.74 16.13
C VAL A 250 -4.67 -4.74 16.86
N ARG A 251 -5.87 -4.33 17.31
CA ARG A 251 -6.86 -5.23 17.93
C ARG A 251 -7.37 -6.31 16.98
N LYS A 252 -7.35 -6.06 15.67
CA LYS A 252 -7.71 -7.04 14.63
C LYS A 252 -6.52 -7.87 14.14
N GLU A 253 -5.36 -7.78 14.79
CA GLU A 253 -4.11 -8.42 14.38
C GLU A 253 -3.65 -8.01 12.97
N ASN A 254 -4.13 -6.87 12.46
CA ASN A 254 -3.72 -6.33 11.15
C ASN A 254 -2.65 -5.25 11.33
N HIS A 255 -1.43 -5.71 11.61
CA HIS A 255 -0.32 -4.84 11.98
C HIS A 255 0.29 -4.07 10.78
N ALA A 256 0.24 -4.62 9.57
CA ALA A 256 0.73 -3.97 8.36
C ALA A 256 -0.07 -2.67 8.05
N ASP A 257 -1.40 -2.75 8.11
CA ASP A 257 -2.25 -1.59 7.90
C ASP A 257 -2.04 -0.54 9.00
N ALA A 258 -1.89 -0.97 10.26
CA ALA A 258 -1.56 -0.07 11.37
C ALA A 258 -0.22 0.67 11.13
N PHE A 259 0.80 -0.04 10.66
CA PHE A 259 2.10 0.54 10.32
C PHE A 259 1.97 1.58 9.21
N SER A 260 1.26 1.27 8.12
CA SER A 260 1.06 2.21 7.00
C SER A 260 0.28 3.47 7.39
N LEU A 261 -0.70 3.32 8.30
CA LEU A 261 -1.51 4.44 8.79
C LEU A 261 -0.71 5.36 9.72
N LEU A 262 0.11 4.78 10.60
CA LEU A 262 0.95 5.55 11.51
C LEU A 262 2.15 6.18 10.80
N SER A 263 2.69 5.55 9.75
CA SER A 263 3.77 6.15 8.97
C SER A 263 3.27 7.33 8.13
N SER A 264 2.07 7.24 7.55
CA SER A 264 1.43 8.37 6.88
C SER A 264 1.06 9.50 7.85
N SER A 265 0.72 9.20 9.11
CA SER A 265 0.43 10.23 10.10
C SER A 265 1.65 11.07 10.52
N LEU A 266 2.86 10.55 10.32
CA LEU A 266 4.11 11.28 10.59
C LEU A 266 4.23 12.58 9.77
N ALA A 267 3.66 12.61 8.56
CA ALA A 267 3.70 13.78 7.68
C ALA A 267 3.02 15.01 8.30
N PHE A 268 2.09 14.82 9.24
CA PHE A 268 1.36 15.90 9.93
C PHE A 268 2.01 16.30 11.26
N ALA A 269 3.02 15.57 11.73
CA ALA A 269 3.71 15.86 12.98
C ALA A 269 4.92 16.76 12.70
N HIS A 270 4.90 17.99 13.24
CA HIS A 270 5.98 18.96 13.06
C HIS A 270 6.73 19.30 14.35
N ASP A 271 6.06 19.14 15.49
CA ASP A 271 6.63 19.29 16.84
C ASP A 271 7.36 18.01 17.29
N ASP A 272 8.49 18.18 17.97
CA ASP A 272 9.39 17.11 18.40
C ASP A 272 8.70 16.14 19.39
N GLU A 273 7.85 16.65 20.29
CA GLU A 273 7.09 15.80 21.22
C GLU A 273 6.11 14.90 20.44
N THR A 274 5.33 15.51 19.53
CA THR A 274 4.36 14.76 18.71
C THR A 274 5.05 13.76 17.79
N ARG A 275 6.17 14.12 17.17
CA ARG A 275 6.98 13.22 16.34
C ARG A 275 7.55 12.07 17.15
N SER A 276 8.07 12.32 18.35
CA SER A 276 8.57 11.27 19.24
C SER A 276 7.48 10.25 19.59
N ILE A 277 6.25 10.71 19.87
CA ILE A 277 5.09 9.84 20.15
C ILE A 277 4.70 9.02 18.92
N VAL A 278 4.58 9.65 17.75
CA VAL A 278 4.20 8.97 16.50
C VAL A 278 5.25 7.93 16.14
N HIS A 279 6.55 8.26 16.20
CA HIS A 279 7.63 7.31 15.95
C HIS A 279 7.60 6.12 16.92
N ALA A 280 7.31 6.33 18.21
CA ALA A 280 7.15 5.22 19.15
C ALA A 280 5.95 4.31 18.77
N ASN A 281 4.85 4.88 18.31
CA ASN A 281 3.69 4.10 17.86
C ASN A 281 3.99 3.34 16.55
N VAL A 282 4.67 3.98 15.58
CA VAL A 282 5.12 3.33 14.34
C VAL A 282 6.06 2.18 14.67
N ALA A 283 7.06 2.39 15.53
CA ALA A 283 8.00 1.35 15.94
C ALA A 283 7.29 0.15 16.57
N ALA A 284 6.31 0.38 17.45
CA ALA A 284 5.52 -0.68 18.04
C ALA A 284 4.74 -1.48 16.98
N SER A 285 4.08 -0.80 16.03
CA SER A 285 3.36 -1.46 14.94
C SER A 285 4.30 -2.25 14.00
N ALA A 286 5.48 -1.71 13.69
CA ALA A 286 6.49 -2.36 12.86
C ALA A 286 7.04 -3.64 13.52
N ILE A 287 7.28 -3.61 14.83
CA ILE A 287 7.71 -4.78 15.60
C ILE A 287 6.62 -5.86 15.59
N LEU A 288 5.35 -5.49 15.79
CA LEU A 288 4.23 -6.44 15.73
C LEU A 288 4.03 -7.03 14.32
N ASP A 289 4.30 -6.27 13.26
CA ASP A 289 4.29 -6.75 11.87
C ASP A 289 5.55 -7.55 11.47
N GLY A 290 6.57 -7.60 12.34
CA GLY A 290 7.83 -8.29 12.09
C GLY A 290 8.78 -7.56 11.13
N GLN A 291 8.64 -6.25 10.99
CA GLN A 291 9.55 -5.36 10.27
C GLN A 291 10.60 -4.76 11.23
N PHE A 292 11.52 -5.60 11.72
CA PHE A 292 12.41 -5.21 12.82
C PHE A 292 13.38 -4.07 12.49
N LYS A 293 13.77 -3.91 11.22
CA LYS A 293 14.64 -2.79 10.80
C LYS A 293 13.93 -1.43 10.86
N GLU A 294 12.69 -1.38 10.42
CA GLU A 294 11.84 -0.18 10.54
C GLU A 294 11.51 0.11 12.02
N GLY A 295 11.26 -0.94 12.80
CA GLY A 295 11.07 -0.83 14.25
C GLY A 295 12.30 -0.23 14.95
N GLU A 296 13.51 -0.66 14.57
CA GLU A 296 14.78 -0.11 15.07
C GLU A 296 14.95 1.36 14.67
N TYR A 297 14.73 1.70 13.39
CA TYR A 297 14.85 3.07 12.89
C TYR A 297 13.93 4.02 13.67
N HIS A 298 12.64 3.73 13.71
CA HIS A 298 11.67 4.60 14.38
C HIS A 298 11.82 4.60 15.91
N GLY A 299 12.23 3.49 16.53
CA GLY A 299 12.53 3.46 17.96
C GLY A 299 13.70 4.40 18.30
N ARG A 300 14.75 4.39 17.47
CA ARG A 300 15.89 5.30 17.61
C ARG A 300 15.51 6.75 17.37
N GLU A 301 14.77 7.07 16.31
CA GLU A 301 14.33 8.45 16.05
C GLU A 301 13.47 8.99 17.19
N SER A 302 12.56 8.17 17.75
CA SER A 302 11.77 8.54 18.93
C SER A 302 12.65 8.90 20.15
N ALA A 303 13.71 8.13 20.36
CA ALA A 303 14.69 8.34 21.43
C ALA A 303 15.58 9.58 21.19
N LEU A 304 15.98 9.86 19.95
CA LEU A 304 16.79 11.03 19.59
C LEU A 304 16.00 12.33 19.74
N LEU A 305 14.73 12.33 19.35
CA LEU A 305 13.83 13.49 19.49
C LEU A 305 13.47 13.77 20.95
N ALA A 306 13.44 12.73 21.78
CA ALA A 306 13.29 12.88 23.22
C ALA A 306 14.62 13.37 23.84
N THR A 307 14.89 14.66 23.73
CA THR A 307 16.11 15.25 24.30
C THR A 307 16.21 14.95 25.80
N ALA A 308 17.42 14.63 26.28
CA ALA A 308 17.68 14.28 27.68
C ALA A 308 17.22 15.34 28.70
N ALA A 309 16.99 16.59 28.25
CA ALA A 309 16.48 17.70 29.05
C ALA A 309 14.98 17.61 29.38
N GLN A 310 14.15 17.02 28.51
CA GLN A 310 12.69 16.99 28.67
C GLN A 310 12.16 15.69 29.30
N LYS A 311 12.98 14.62 29.34
CA LYS A 311 12.64 13.30 29.92
C LYS A 311 11.21 12.85 29.61
N THR A 312 10.83 12.89 28.34
CA THR A 312 9.49 12.47 27.91
C THR A 312 9.33 10.96 28.02
N THR A 313 8.12 10.52 28.38
CA THR A 313 7.74 9.09 28.43
C THR A 313 7.76 8.43 27.06
N SER A 314 7.62 9.22 25.98
CA SER A 314 7.76 8.75 24.61
C SER A 314 9.19 8.28 24.32
N GLY A 315 10.20 8.99 24.85
CA GLY A 315 11.60 8.64 24.67
C GLY A 315 11.98 7.32 25.33
N SER A 316 11.54 7.10 26.58
CA SER A 316 11.80 5.83 27.28
C SER A 316 11.12 4.65 26.57
N ARG A 317 9.90 4.85 26.07
CA ARG A 317 9.22 3.88 25.20
C ARG A 317 9.98 3.67 23.88
N GLY A 318 10.53 4.71 23.26
CA GLY A 318 11.37 4.63 22.07
C GLY A 318 12.59 3.74 22.27
N TYR A 319 13.33 3.94 23.37
CA TYR A 319 14.46 3.07 23.75
C TYR A 319 14.05 1.62 23.99
N ALA A 320 12.94 1.38 24.68
CA ALA A 320 12.42 0.03 24.90
C ALA A 320 12.09 -0.67 23.56
N LEU A 321 11.45 0.06 22.64
CA LEU A 321 11.09 -0.45 21.31
C LEU A 321 12.33 -0.67 20.42
N TRP A 322 13.32 0.21 20.50
CA TRP A 322 14.58 0.01 19.81
C TRP A 322 15.30 -1.25 20.29
N ALA A 323 15.45 -1.42 21.61
CA ALA A 323 16.09 -2.61 22.17
C ALA A 323 15.31 -3.90 21.84
N THR A 324 13.98 -3.87 21.92
CA THR A 324 13.16 -5.05 21.54
C THR A 324 13.29 -5.39 20.06
N ALA A 325 13.32 -4.40 19.16
CA ALA A 325 13.56 -4.64 17.74
C ALA A 325 14.93 -5.30 17.49
N VAL A 326 15.98 -4.84 18.16
CA VAL A 326 17.33 -5.42 18.07
C VAL A 326 17.38 -6.83 18.68
N ALA A 327 16.65 -7.07 19.78
CA ALA A 327 16.53 -8.40 20.37
C ALA A 327 15.82 -9.39 19.43
N TYR A 328 14.81 -8.96 18.65
CA TYR A 328 14.17 -9.79 17.62
C TYR A 328 15.06 -10.05 16.39
N GLN A 329 16.08 -9.22 16.16
CA GLN A 329 17.15 -9.49 15.19
C GLN A 329 18.23 -10.45 15.76
N ASP A 330 18.02 -10.95 16.98
CA ASP A 330 18.90 -11.83 17.75
C ASP A 330 20.28 -11.22 18.11
N ASP A 331 20.37 -9.89 18.22
CA ASP A 331 21.58 -9.19 18.71
C ASP A 331 21.42 -8.74 20.18
N PHE A 332 21.36 -9.72 21.08
CA PHE A 332 21.05 -9.50 22.49
C PHE A 332 22.07 -8.62 23.23
N GLU A 333 23.36 -8.70 22.87
CA GLU A 333 24.39 -7.86 23.50
C GLU A 333 24.18 -6.38 23.18
N ARG A 334 23.84 -6.07 21.92
CA ARG A 334 23.52 -4.70 21.51
C ARG A 334 22.23 -4.22 22.16
N ALA A 335 21.23 -5.09 22.25
CA ALA A 335 19.96 -4.76 22.87
C ALA A 335 20.11 -4.47 24.39
N GLU A 336 20.97 -5.23 25.10
CA GLU A 336 21.27 -4.97 26.51
C GLU A 336 21.94 -3.60 26.70
N ARG A 337 22.94 -3.26 25.89
CA ARG A 337 23.61 -1.95 25.95
C ARG A 337 22.64 -0.79 25.75
N ILE A 338 21.72 -0.90 24.78
CA ILE A 338 20.71 0.14 24.52
C ILE A 338 19.82 0.36 25.75
N ILE A 339 19.42 -0.71 26.45
CA ILE A 339 18.61 -0.57 27.66
C ILE A 339 19.42 -0.02 28.83
N ASP A 340 20.70 -0.41 28.94
CA ASP A 340 21.59 0.14 29.97
C ASP A 340 21.74 1.65 29.80
N ASP A 341 22.05 2.11 28.58
CA ASP A 341 22.10 3.53 28.23
C ASP A 341 20.77 4.24 28.55
N ALA A 342 19.64 3.59 28.25
CA ALA A 342 18.31 4.15 28.53
C ALA A 342 18.01 4.25 30.03
N LEU A 343 18.44 3.28 30.84
CA LEU A 343 18.25 3.28 32.29
C LEU A 343 19.12 4.32 33.00
N GLU A 344 20.28 4.67 32.43
CA GLU A 344 21.09 5.80 32.90
C GLU A 344 20.36 7.14 32.72
N ILE A 345 19.62 7.31 31.61
CA ILE A 345 18.85 8.52 31.32
C ILE A 345 17.51 8.55 32.09
N TYR A 346 16.78 7.45 32.05
CA TYR A 346 15.44 7.27 32.62
C TYR A 346 15.47 6.34 33.84
N THR A 347 16.03 6.85 34.93
CA THR A 347 16.17 6.09 36.18
C THR A 347 14.83 5.65 36.75
N GLY A 348 14.62 4.33 36.87
CA GLY A 348 13.45 3.75 37.54
C GLY A 348 12.23 3.50 36.65
N ASP A 349 12.34 3.61 35.33
CA ASP A 349 11.24 3.24 34.43
C ASP A 349 11.00 1.72 34.46
N GLN A 350 9.78 1.33 34.84
CA GLN A 350 9.37 -0.07 34.95
C GLN A 350 9.39 -0.79 33.60
N GLN A 351 9.09 -0.10 32.49
CA GLN A 351 9.07 -0.73 31.16
C GLN A 351 10.48 -1.13 30.71
N LEU A 352 11.47 -0.26 30.95
CA LEU A 352 12.87 -0.52 30.64
C LEU A 352 13.45 -1.64 31.53
N LEU A 353 13.11 -1.66 32.82
CA LEU A 353 13.52 -2.74 33.73
C LEU A 353 12.95 -4.10 33.30
N GLN A 354 11.67 -4.16 32.96
CA GLN A 354 11.04 -5.39 32.46
C GLN A 354 11.66 -5.85 31.14
N ALA A 355 11.90 -4.93 30.21
CA ALA A 355 12.57 -5.24 28.95
C ALA A 355 13.99 -5.79 29.18
N LYS A 356 14.76 -5.22 30.13
CA LYS A 356 16.09 -5.71 30.52
C LYS A 356 16.06 -7.16 31.00
N GLU A 357 15.11 -7.50 31.87
CA GLU A 357 14.96 -8.87 32.38
C GLU A 357 14.58 -9.86 31.27
N GLN A 358 13.66 -9.46 30.37
CA GLN A 358 13.28 -10.27 29.22
C GLN A 358 14.44 -10.50 28.25
N ILE A 359 15.27 -9.47 27.99
CA ILE A 359 16.44 -9.62 27.13
C ILE A 359 17.49 -10.52 27.77
N LYS A 360 17.75 -10.39 29.08
CA LYS A 360 18.68 -11.28 29.80
C LYS A 360 18.24 -12.74 29.78
N THR A 361 16.95 -12.99 29.98
CA THR A 361 16.40 -14.35 29.90
C THR A 361 16.49 -14.92 28.48
N ALA A 362 16.21 -14.11 27.45
CA ALA A 362 16.37 -14.53 26.06
C ALA A 362 17.84 -14.78 25.68
N MET A 363 18.76 -13.93 26.16
CA MET A 363 20.20 -14.06 25.92
C MET A 363 20.76 -15.35 26.52
N THR A 364 20.35 -15.71 27.74
CA THR A 364 20.81 -16.96 28.38
C THR A 364 20.28 -18.19 27.64
N ALA A 365 19.06 -18.15 27.13
CA ALA A 365 18.48 -19.21 26.29
C ALA A 365 19.19 -19.37 24.93
N ASN A 366 19.70 -18.28 24.35
CA ASN A 366 20.31 -18.25 23.01
C ASN A 366 21.84 -18.11 23.00
N LYS A 367 22.51 -18.37 24.13
CA LYS A 367 23.95 -18.13 24.34
C LYS A 367 24.88 -18.82 23.30
N HIS A 368 24.41 -19.85 22.62
CA HIS A 368 25.18 -20.64 21.64
C HIS A 368 24.69 -20.48 20.19
N MET A 369 23.90 -19.44 19.89
CA MET A 369 23.37 -19.25 18.55
C MET A 369 24.48 -18.82 17.57
N SER A 370 24.56 -19.51 16.42
CA SER A 370 25.49 -19.14 15.35
C SER A 370 25.15 -17.75 14.79
N PRO A 371 26.14 -16.87 14.56
CA PRO A 371 25.92 -15.60 13.86
C PRO A 371 25.24 -15.74 12.49
N SER A 372 25.44 -16.87 11.79
CA SER A 372 24.83 -17.15 10.49
C SER A 372 23.30 -17.40 10.55
N LEU A 373 22.76 -17.65 11.75
CA LEU A 373 21.33 -17.91 11.97
C LEU A 373 20.60 -16.70 12.57
N ARG A 374 21.31 -15.58 12.82
CA ARG A 374 20.68 -14.35 13.34
C ARG A 374 19.56 -13.89 12.42
N GLY A 375 18.37 -13.68 12.98
CA GLY A 375 17.19 -13.24 12.23
C GLY A 375 16.59 -14.30 11.30
N SER A 376 17.06 -15.55 11.33
CA SER A 376 16.48 -16.62 10.49
C SER A 376 15.16 -17.15 11.04
N ARG A 377 14.94 -17.02 12.36
CA ARG A 377 13.71 -17.46 13.01
C ARG A 377 12.62 -16.42 12.79
N MET A 378 11.42 -16.88 12.46
CA MET A 378 10.21 -16.04 12.32
C MET A 378 9.28 -16.27 13.53
N PRO A 379 9.43 -15.50 14.63
CA PRO A 379 8.68 -15.76 15.87
C PRO A 379 7.23 -15.26 15.83
N LEU A 380 6.87 -14.35 14.91
CA LEU A 380 5.58 -13.64 14.95
C LEU A 380 4.52 -14.27 14.04
N LYS A 381 3.25 -14.20 14.48
CA LYS A 381 2.09 -14.63 13.67
C LYS A 381 1.94 -13.81 12.38
N SER A 382 2.26 -12.52 12.41
CA SER A 382 2.26 -11.65 11.23
C SER A 382 3.19 -12.17 10.13
N GLN A 383 4.39 -12.62 10.50
CA GLN A 383 5.35 -13.24 9.58
C GLN A 383 4.83 -14.58 9.04
N GLN A 384 4.18 -15.39 9.88
CA GLN A 384 3.56 -16.64 9.46
C GLN A 384 2.41 -16.42 8.48
N ALA A 385 1.56 -15.41 8.74
CA ALA A 385 0.49 -15.01 7.84
C ALA A 385 1.05 -14.51 6.51
N ARG A 386 2.09 -13.67 6.53
CA ARG A 386 2.79 -13.22 5.31
C ARG A 386 3.36 -14.39 4.54
N GLY A 387 3.99 -15.35 5.22
CA GLY A 387 4.47 -16.59 4.61
C GLY A 387 3.35 -17.44 4.00
N LEU A 388 2.15 -17.44 4.57
CA LEU A 388 0.98 -18.11 3.99
C LEU A 388 0.45 -17.40 2.75
N TYR A 389 0.41 -16.06 2.74
CA TYR A 389 -0.12 -15.26 1.64
C TYR A 389 0.86 -15.10 0.46
N GLN A 390 2.15 -14.92 0.74
CA GLN A 390 3.18 -14.57 -0.23
C GLN A 390 4.25 -15.66 -0.40
N GLY A 391 4.18 -16.74 0.36
CA GLY A 391 5.16 -17.82 0.31
C GLY A 391 5.10 -18.60 -1.00
N SER A 392 6.23 -19.18 -1.38
CA SER A 392 6.32 -20.01 -2.57
C SER A 392 5.58 -21.34 -2.38
N GLY A 393 4.59 -21.58 -3.23
CA GLY A 393 3.84 -22.84 -3.24
C GLY A 393 4.66 -24.01 -3.76
N ARG A 394 4.24 -25.25 -3.44
CA ARG A 394 4.92 -26.47 -3.90
C ARG A 394 4.92 -26.61 -5.44
N LEU A 395 3.88 -26.12 -6.12
CA LEU A 395 3.68 -26.32 -7.55
C LEU A 395 3.51 -25.02 -8.36
N PHE A 396 3.24 -23.90 -7.70
CA PHE A 396 2.94 -22.61 -8.31
C PHE A 396 3.53 -21.49 -7.45
N ASP A 397 3.69 -20.30 -8.03
CA ASP A 397 4.29 -19.13 -7.37
C ASP A 397 5.67 -19.43 -6.75
N ASN A 398 6.44 -20.27 -7.43
CA ASN A 398 7.81 -20.60 -7.06
C ASN A 398 8.76 -20.35 -8.23
N GLU A 399 10.06 -20.51 -7.97
CA GLU A 399 11.12 -20.28 -8.95
C GLU A 399 11.08 -21.22 -10.18
N PHE A 400 10.32 -22.32 -10.10
CA PHE A 400 10.20 -23.31 -11.19
C PHE A 400 8.96 -23.12 -12.08
N ASP A 401 7.95 -22.36 -11.62
CA ASP A 401 6.73 -22.07 -12.38
C ASP A 401 6.94 -20.86 -13.30
N TRP A 402 6.93 -19.65 -12.74
CA TRP A 402 7.17 -18.40 -13.45
C TRP A 402 8.25 -17.56 -12.77
N ALA A 403 9.22 -17.11 -13.56
CA ALA A 403 10.19 -16.12 -13.14
C ALA A 403 9.68 -14.71 -13.46
N VAL A 404 9.65 -13.83 -12.46
CA VAL A 404 9.37 -12.41 -12.66
C VAL A 404 10.67 -11.72 -13.06
N PHE A 405 10.72 -11.18 -14.27
CA PHE A 405 11.84 -10.35 -14.73
C PHE A 405 11.33 -8.94 -15.07
N LYS A 406 11.81 -7.97 -14.29
CA LYS A 406 11.25 -6.60 -14.26
C LYS A 406 9.75 -6.70 -13.94
N ASN A 407 8.88 -6.42 -14.91
CA ASN A 407 7.43 -6.46 -14.74
C ASN A 407 6.77 -7.50 -15.68
N LYS A 408 7.51 -8.52 -16.14
CA LYS A 408 7.01 -9.55 -17.07
C LYS A 408 7.22 -10.95 -16.48
N LEU A 409 6.30 -11.84 -16.80
CA LEU A 409 6.37 -13.26 -16.44
C LEU A 409 7.07 -14.05 -17.54
N TYR A 410 8.10 -14.80 -17.16
CA TYR A 410 8.83 -15.72 -18.02
C TYR A 410 8.72 -17.15 -17.49
N PRO A 411 8.70 -18.16 -18.38
CA PRO A 411 8.84 -19.54 -17.91
C PRO A 411 10.20 -19.71 -17.22
N SER A 412 10.29 -20.60 -16.24
CA SER A 412 11.54 -20.87 -15.49
C SER A 412 12.77 -21.17 -16.38
N LYS A 413 12.56 -21.78 -17.55
CA LYS A 413 13.63 -22.02 -18.53
C LYS A 413 14.29 -20.74 -19.08
N MET A 414 13.60 -19.61 -19.00
CA MET A 414 14.07 -18.30 -19.47
C MET A 414 14.39 -17.34 -18.32
N ASP A 415 14.60 -17.84 -17.10
CA ASP A 415 15.01 -17.01 -15.97
C ASP A 415 16.44 -16.48 -16.19
N PRO A 416 16.65 -15.15 -16.31
CA PRO A 416 17.98 -14.59 -16.51
C PRO A 416 18.87 -14.66 -15.26
N ARG A 417 18.31 -15.01 -14.09
CA ARG A 417 19.06 -15.11 -12.83
C ARG A 417 19.82 -16.43 -12.69
N THR A 418 19.43 -17.47 -13.45
CA THR A 418 19.98 -18.82 -13.29
C THR A 418 20.30 -19.46 -14.64
N ASN A 419 21.38 -20.24 -14.66
CA ASN A 419 21.80 -21.06 -15.80
C ASN A 419 21.72 -22.56 -15.47
N GLU A 420 20.75 -22.94 -14.65
CA GLU A 420 20.51 -24.32 -14.20
C GLU A 420 20.18 -25.27 -15.37
N MET A 421 20.28 -26.59 -15.11
CA MET A 421 19.88 -27.59 -16.11
C MET A 421 18.42 -27.40 -16.51
N GLY A 422 18.19 -27.13 -17.80
CA GLY A 422 16.86 -26.80 -18.33
C GLY A 422 16.68 -25.33 -18.71
N SER A 423 17.60 -24.45 -18.29
CA SER A 423 17.70 -23.07 -18.75
C SER A 423 18.11 -23.00 -20.23
N VAL A 424 17.53 -22.05 -20.97
CA VAL A 424 17.89 -21.77 -22.37
C VAL A 424 19.30 -21.19 -22.48
N PHE A 425 19.79 -20.52 -21.42
CA PHE A 425 21.10 -19.85 -21.43
C PHE A 425 22.27 -20.83 -21.53
N ARG A 426 22.08 -22.10 -21.14
CA ARG A 426 23.08 -23.16 -21.33
C ARG A 426 23.25 -23.59 -22.79
N ARG A 427 22.33 -23.19 -23.68
CA ARG A 427 22.33 -23.59 -25.11
C ARG A 427 22.71 -22.44 -26.05
N VAL A 428 23.19 -21.32 -25.50
CA VAL A 428 23.53 -20.13 -26.28
C VAL A 428 24.82 -20.32 -27.05
N GLY A 429 25.82 -20.93 -26.41
CA GLY A 429 27.10 -21.19 -27.03
C GLY A 429 28.02 -19.98 -27.20
N ASP A 430 29.05 -20.11 -28.03
CA ASP A 430 30.13 -19.14 -28.25
C ASP A 430 29.77 -18.03 -29.26
N LEU A 431 28.60 -18.14 -29.90
CA LEU A 431 28.02 -17.15 -30.83
C LEU A 431 28.97 -16.63 -31.92
N GLY A 432 30.00 -17.41 -32.29
CA GLY A 432 30.98 -17.06 -33.32
C GLY A 432 32.02 -16.00 -32.93
N GLY A 433 32.14 -15.63 -31.65
CA GLY A 433 33.12 -14.65 -31.17
C GLY A 433 34.47 -15.29 -30.85
N HIS A 434 34.52 -16.04 -29.75
CA HIS A 434 35.69 -16.80 -29.30
C HIS A 434 35.21 -17.95 -28.40
N ILE A 435 36.07 -18.95 -28.18
CA ILE A 435 35.76 -20.07 -27.29
C ILE A 435 35.66 -19.54 -25.86
N SER A 436 34.44 -19.46 -25.32
CA SER A 436 34.16 -18.83 -24.03
C SER A 436 34.39 -19.76 -22.84
N THR A 437 34.40 -21.09 -23.07
CA THR A 437 34.62 -22.09 -22.01
C THR A 437 35.58 -23.19 -22.45
N SER A 438 36.30 -23.77 -21.49
CA SER A 438 37.22 -24.89 -21.75
C SER A 438 36.53 -26.26 -21.83
N ARG A 439 35.19 -26.30 -21.75
CA ARG A 439 34.43 -27.55 -21.71
C ARG A 439 34.24 -28.06 -23.14
N SER A 440 34.54 -29.33 -23.35
CA SER A 440 34.49 -29.98 -24.67
C SER A 440 33.21 -30.79 -24.94
N THR A 441 32.42 -31.11 -23.91
CA THR A 441 31.22 -31.98 -24.00
C THR A 441 29.89 -31.25 -23.78
N GLU A 442 29.86 -30.26 -22.88
CA GLU A 442 28.79 -29.26 -22.81
C GLU A 442 29.39 -27.88 -23.07
N ILE A 443 28.66 -27.06 -23.80
CA ILE A 443 29.13 -26.78 -25.14
C ILE A 443 28.84 -25.35 -25.60
N LEU A 444 29.74 -25.02 -26.54
CA LEU A 444 29.74 -24.15 -27.73
C LEU A 444 28.42 -23.66 -28.31
#